data_AF-A0A948A0C9-F1
#
_entry.id   AF-A0A948A0C9-F1
#
_cell.length_a   1.000
_cell.length_b   1.000
_cell.length_c   1.000
_cell.angle_alpha   90.00
_cell.angle_beta   90.00
_cell.angle_gamma   90.00
#
_symmetry.space_group_name_H-M   'P 1'
#
loop_
_entity.id
_entity.type
_entity.pdbx_description
1 polymer ?
#
loop_
_entity_poly.entity_id
_entity_poly.type
_entity_poly.pdbx_seq_one_letter_code
_entity_poly.pdbx_strand_id
1 'polypeptide(L)'
;MMHKWIGRTARAVAVSALVLGTSVAQAEDIYLLDQGAAESNLSPLMQPISPFVNGDAQTTTTIAQIGENNFATARVTGESNLSVIGQSGSRNRAVQAIEGHNSAMLLVQGGSNNNVLQASKGDNNFQLVGVSGNNNNVGYVQVGNSLAGALDVTGASNSTVLALQTPASGNYLMPTGLRGLQNTVVVIVPGRMYVIPK
;
A
#
# COMPACT_ATOMS: atom_id res chain seq x y z
N MET A 1 2.42 -13.99 90.25
CA MET A 1 1.79 -12.92 89.44
C MET A 1 2.54 -12.79 88.12
N MET A 2 1.83 -12.63 86.99
CA MET A 2 2.24 -12.10 85.66
C MET A 2 3.60 -12.58 85.06
N HIS A 3 3.60 -13.39 83.97
CA HIS A 3 3.63 -12.98 82.53
C HIS A 3 5.01 -12.41 82.07
N LYS A 4 5.58 -12.59 80.85
CA LYS A 4 5.27 -13.27 79.55
C LYS A 4 6.55 -13.14 78.64
N TRP A 5 6.80 -13.77 77.47
CA TRP A 5 6.20 -14.84 76.64
C TRP A 5 7.20 -15.34 75.54
N ILE A 6 7.34 -16.66 75.36
CA ILE A 6 7.62 -17.47 74.12
C ILE A 6 8.58 -16.98 73.00
N GLY A 7 9.43 -17.93 72.54
CA GLY A 7 9.83 -18.08 71.12
C GLY A 7 10.07 -19.56 70.75
N ARG A 8 9.45 -20.09 69.67
CA ARG A 8 9.75 -21.42 69.07
C ARG A 8 9.69 -21.36 67.54
N THR A 9 10.44 -22.24 66.89
CA THR A 9 10.76 -22.26 65.44
C THR A 9 10.32 -23.56 64.75
N ALA A 10 10.54 -23.62 63.41
CA ALA A 10 10.37 -24.73 62.44
C ALA A 10 8.93 -24.91 61.87
N ARG A 11 8.68 -24.78 60.55
CA ARG A 11 9.12 -25.58 59.36
C ARG A 11 8.49 -26.99 59.33
N ALA A 12 7.98 -27.52 58.22
CA ALA A 12 7.56 -26.96 56.91
C ALA A 12 6.74 -28.04 56.14
N VAL A 13 5.87 -27.68 55.19
CA VAL A 13 5.28 -28.59 54.18
C VAL A 13 5.15 -27.86 52.85
N ALA A 14 5.46 -28.52 51.74
CA ALA A 14 5.41 -27.96 50.38
C ALA A 14 4.08 -28.25 49.68
N VAL A 15 3.66 -27.35 48.79
CA VAL A 15 2.57 -27.57 47.82
C VAL A 15 3.07 -27.17 46.43
N SER A 16 3.01 -28.11 45.50
CA SER A 16 3.40 -27.90 44.10
C SER A 16 2.27 -27.20 43.33
N ALA A 17 2.59 -26.11 42.62
CA ALA A 17 1.68 -25.45 41.69
C ALA A 17 2.22 -25.54 40.27
N LEU A 18 1.50 -26.24 39.39
CA LEU A 18 1.80 -26.35 37.97
C LEU A 18 1.34 -25.06 37.26
N VAL A 19 2.27 -24.23 36.81
CA VAL A 19 1.96 -23.05 35.98
C VAL A 19 1.99 -23.47 34.51
N LEU A 20 0.84 -23.39 33.85
CA LEU A 20 0.72 -23.60 32.41
C LEU A 20 1.47 -22.47 31.67
N GLY A 21 2.39 -22.84 30.79
CA GLY A 21 3.14 -21.89 29.98
C GLY A 21 2.23 -21.19 28.97
N THR A 22 1.86 -19.94 29.25
CA THR A 22 1.31 -19.04 28.24
C THR A 22 2.45 -18.55 27.35
N SER A 23 2.40 -18.89 26.06
CA SER A 23 3.29 -18.29 25.07
C SER A 23 3.04 -16.77 25.02
N VAL A 24 3.92 -15.99 25.63
CA VAL A 24 3.98 -14.54 25.38
C VAL A 24 4.34 -14.36 23.91
N ALA A 25 3.38 -13.84 23.13
CA ALA A 25 3.67 -13.33 21.80
C ALA A 25 4.73 -12.23 21.95
N GLN A 26 5.93 -12.48 21.43
CA GLN A 26 6.94 -11.44 21.29
C GLN A 26 6.34 -10.38 20.36
N ALA A 27 6.17 -9.15 20.85
CA ALA A 27 5.93 -8.03 19.96
C ALA A 27 7.20 -7.87 19.11
N GLU A 28 7.08 -7.97 17.79
CA GLU A 28 8.22 -7.67 16.92
C GLU A 28 8.56 -6.18 17.07
N ASP A 29 9.81 -5.92 17.46
CA ASP A 29 10.28 -4.58 17.77
C ASP A 29 10.32 -3.77 16.46
N ILE A 30 9.45 -2.75 16.36
CA ILE A 30 9.44 -1.85 15.22
C ILE A 30 10.72 -1.04 15.30
N TYR A 31 11.71 -1.40 14.47
CA TYR A 31 12.97 -0.69 14.33
C TYR A 31 12.71 0.77 13.93
N LEU A 32 12.64 1.64 14.95
CA LEU A 32 12.67 3.09 14.82
C LEU A 32 14.07 3.51 14.40
N LEU A 33 14.30 3.51 13.08
CA LEU A 33 15.51 4.08 12.51
C LEU A 33 15.55 5.59 12.76
N ASP A 34 16.74 6.04 13.15
CA ASP A 34 17.04 7.39 13.58
C ASP A 34 16.61 8.47 12.56
N GLN A 35 15.97 9.53 13.06
CA GLN A 35 15.36 10.62 12.27
C GLN A 35 16.41 11.62 11.72
N GLY A 36 17.64 11.15 11.47
CA GLY A 36 18.75 11.93 10.90
C GLY A 36 19.02 11.69 9.42
N ALA A 37 18.32 10.74 8.77
CA ALA A 37 18.63 10.26 7.42
C ALA A 37 17.41 10.24 6.46
N ALA A 38 16.50 11.20 6.60
CA ALA A 38 15.28 11.27 5.77
C ALA A 38 15.53 11.49 4.25
N GLU A 39 16.76 11.80 3.85
CA GLU A 39 17.16 11.93 2.44
C GLU A 39 17.72 10.64 1.81
N SER A 40 18.14 9.64 2.61
CA SER A 40 18.83 8.43 2.08
C SER A 40 17.92 7.26 1.71
N ASN A 41 16.61 7.34 1.99
CA ASN A 41 15.65 6.25 1.74
C ASN A 41 14.80 6.45 0.47
N LEU A 42 15.17 7.41 -0.39
CA LEU A 42 14.57 7.60 -1.73
C LEU A 42 14.88 6.44 -2.68
N SER A 43 16.11 5.93 -2.64
CA SER A 43 16.63 4.98 -3.64
C SER A 43 15.83 3.67 -3.77
N PRO A 44 15.38 2.97 -2.70
CA PRO A 44 14.68 1.70 -2.86
C PRO A 44 13.30 1.80 -3.52
N LEU A 45 12.59 2.92 -3.32
CA LEU A 45 11.27 3.13 -3.90
C LEU A 45 11.33 3.74 -5.31
N MET A 46 12.43 4.44 -5.62
CA MET A 46 12.72 4.93 -6.97
C MET A 46 13.54 3.95 -7.82
N GLN A 47 14.01 2.81 -7.29
CA GLN A 47 14.68 1.76 -8.06
C GLN A 47 13.94 1.36 -9.36
N PRO A 48 12.60 1.23 -9.38
CA PRO A 48 11.86 0.95 -10.62
C PRO A 48 11.96 2.04 -11.69
N ILE A 49 12.19 3.30 -11.31
CA ILE A 49 12.43 4.43 -12.22
C ILE A 49 13.92 4.77 -12.41
N SER A 50 14.84 4.15 -11.67
CA SER A 50 16.27 4.42 -11.78
C SER A 50 16.86 4.33 -13.19
N PRO A 51 16.45 3.42 -14.10
CA PRO A 51 16.93 3.45 -15.49
C PRO A 51 16.28 4.58 -16.33
N PHE A 52 15.14 5.12 -15.90
CA PHE A 52 14.40 6.20 -16.58
C PHE A 52 14.85 7.60 -16.12
N VAL A 53 15.25 7.76 -14.85
CA VAL A 53 15.70 9.03 -14.25
C VAL A 53 16.94 9.62 -14.94
N ASN A 54 17.76 8.80 -15.61
CA ASN A 54 18.95 9.25 -16.34
C ASN A 54 18.65 9.78 -17.76
N GLY A 55 17.40 9.73 -18.25
CA GLY A 55 17.00 10.29 -19.55
C GLY A 55 17.31 9.42 -20.79
N ASP A 56 18.07 8.33 -20.65
CA ASP A 56 18.41 7.42 -21.77
C ASP A 56 17.33 6.36 -22.08
N ALA A 57 16.24 6.32 -21.31
CA ALA A 57 15.24 5.26 -21.43
C ALA A 57 14.19 5.54 -22.51
N GLN A 58 13.77 4.50 -23.22
CA GLN A 58 12.65 4.57 -24.16
C GLN A 58 11.31 4.54 -23.41
N THR A 59 10.33 5.30 -23.89
CA THR A 59 8.94 5.17 -23.44
C THR A 59 8.42 3.77 -23.79
N THR A 60 8.12 2.98 -22.76
CA THR A 60 7.69 1.58 -22.86
C THR A 60 6.26 1.45 -22.35
N THR A 61 5.41 0.73 -23.10
CA THR A 61 4.04 0.41 -22.69
C THR A 61 3.81 -1.08 -22.83
N THR A 62 3.33 -1.74 -21.78
CA THR A 62 3.07 -3.18 -21.73
C THR A 62 1.70 -3.45 -21.13
N ILE A 63 0.93 -4.31 -21.79
CA ILE A 63 -0.38 -4.77 -21.34
C ILE A 63 -0.39 -6.29 -21.38
N ALA A 64 -0.68 -6.93 -20.24
CA ALA A 64 -0.83 -8.37 -20.11
C ALA A 64 -2.19 -8.68 -19.48
N GLN A 65 -2.97 -9.58 -20.11
CA GLN A 65 -4.32 -9.92 -19.69
C GLN A 65 -4.51 -11.44 -19.68
N ILE A 66 -4.97 -11.99 -18.56
CA ILE A 66 -5.19 -13.42 -18.35
C ILE A 66 -6.64 -13.63 -17.90
N GLY A 67 -7.37 -14.51 -18.57
CA GLY A 67 -8.78 -14.78 -18.33
C GLY A 67 -9.71 -14.07 -19.33
N GLU A 68 -10.95 -13.78 -18.93
CA GLU A 68 -12.04 -13.51 -19.86
C GLU A 68 -12.58 -12.06 -19.81
N ASN A 69 -12.86 -11.47 -20.97
CA ASN A 69 -13.54 -10.17 -21.09
C ASN A 69 -12.83 -9.01 -20.35
N ASN A 70 -11.53 -9.11 -20.12
CA ASN A 70 -10.74 -8.02 -19.55
C ASN A 70 -10.48 -6.94 -20.62
N PHE A 71 -10.47 -5.66 -20.23
CA PHE A 71 -10.19 -4.53 -21.11
C PHE A 71 -9.10 -3.64 -20.49
N ALA A 72 -8.15 -3.21 -21.31
CA ALA A 72 -7.08 -2.32 -20.88
C ALA A 72 -6.81 -1.24 -21.93
N THR A 73 -6.42 -0.05 -21.48
CA THR A 73 -5.91 1.02 -22.35
C THR A 73 -4.86 1.81 -21.59
N ALA A 74 -3.73 2.03 -22.24
CA ALA A 74 -2.67 2.90 -21.77
C ALA A 74 -2.47 4.06 -22.76
N ARG A 75 -2.24 5.27 -22.24
CA ARG A 75 -1.81 6.41 -23.04
C ARG A 75 -0.67 7.12 -22.34
N VAL A 76 0.44 7.29 -23.04
CA VAL A 76 1.65 7.94 -22.54
C VAL A 76 1.96 9.14 -23.41
N THR A 77 2.37 10.25 -22.80
CA THR A 77 2.72 11.49 -23.49
C THR A 77 3.93 12.09 -22.79
N GLY A 78 5.03 12.21 -23.53
CA GLY A 78 6.38 12.50 -23.02
C GLY A 78 7.32 11.30 -23.12
N GLU A 79 8.57 11.51 -22.72
CA GLU A 79 9.71 10.61 -22.95
C GLU A 79 10.12 9.83 -21.69
N SER A 80 10.89 8.74 -21.87
CA SER A 80 11.43 7.92 -20.78
C SER A 80 10.39 7.46 -19.75
N ASN A 81 9.21 7.06 -20.21
CA ASN A 81 8.12 6.62 -19.32
C ASN A 81 7.92 5.09 -19.34
N LEU A 82 7.47 4.52 -18.23
CA LEU A 82 7.08 3.11 -18.12
C LEU A 82 5.59 2.97 -17.78
N SER A 83 4.84 2.38 -18.69
CA SER A 83 3.43 2.03 -18.52
C SER A 83 3.27 0.51 -18.50
N VAL A 84 2.78 -0.03 -17.38
CA VAL A 84 2.51 -1.47 -17.24
C VAL A 84 1.11 -1.69 -16.69
N ILE A 85 0.32 -2.51 -17.40
CA ILE A 85 -0.99 -3.01 -16.96
C ILE A 85 -0.96 -4.54 -16.95
N GLY A 86 -1.16 -5.15 -15.79
CA GLY A 86 -1.42 -6.58 -15.62
C GLY A 86 -2.87 -6.82 -15.15
N GLN A 87 -3.60 -7.70 -15.82
CA GLN A 87 -4.95 -8.11 -15.44
C GLN A 87 -5.05 -9.64 -15.37
N SER A 88 -5.68 -10.15 -14.31
CA SER A 88 -5.99 -11.57 -14.12
C SER A 88 -7.42 -11.75 -13.62
N GLY A 89 -8.16 -12.71 -14.20
CA GLY A 89 -9.55 -13.00 -13.85
C GLY A 89 -10.52 -12.56 -14.94
N SER A 90 -11.69 -12.01 -14.58
CA SER A 90 -12.74 -11.71 -15.58
C SER A 90 -13.40 -10.35 -15.46
N ARG A 91 -13.74 -9.76 -16.62
CA ARG A 91 -14.44 -8.46 -16.74
C ARG A 91 -13.73 -7.29 -16.04
N ASN A 92 -12.42 -7.38 -15.84
CA ASN A 92 -11.65 -6.28 -15.25
C ASN A 92 -11.38 -5.21 -16.32
N ARG A 93 -11.44 -3.94 -15.92
CA ARG A 93 -11.17 -2.78 -16.78
C ARG A 93 -10.03 -1.94 -16.20
N ALA A 94 -9.06 -1.62 -17.06
CA ALA A 94 -7.89 -0.79 -16.76
C ALA A 94 -7.83 0.43 -17.69
N VAL A 95 -7.56 1.60 -17.12
CA VAL A 95 -7.12 2.79 -17.86
C VAL A 95 -5.90 3.37 -17.16
N GLN A 96 -4.80 3.52 -17.89
CA GLN A 96 -3.57 4.14 -17.40
C GLN A 96 -3.21 5.35 -18.27
N ALA A 97 -2.84 6.48 -17.64
CA ALA A 97 -2.45 7.70 -18.33
C ALA A 97 -1.20 8.35 -17.71
N ILE A 98 -0.15 8.55 -18.51
CA ILE A 98 1.06 9.31 -18.14
C ILE A 98 1.11 10.59 -18.99
N GLU A 99 1.26 11.74 -18.35
CA GLU A 99 1.55 13.04 -18.99
C GLU A 99 2.76 13.69 -18.29
N GLY A 100 3.96 13.52 -18.85
CA GLY A 100 5.22 13.93 -18.25
C GLY A 100 6.38 13.05 -18.70
N HIS A 101 7.53 13.14 -18.03
CA HIS A 101 8.75 12.42 -18.37
C HIS A 101 9.24 11.55 -17.20
N ASN A 102 10.12 10.59 -17.47
CA ASN A 102 10.84 9.79 -16.46
C ASN A 102 9.94 9.07 -15.44
N SER A 103 8.67 8.82 -15.79
CA SER A 103 7.65 8.36 -14.83
C SER A 103 7.26 6.90 -15.06
N ALA A 104 7.04 6.14 -13.99
CA ALA A 104 6.56 4.75 -14.07
C ALA A 104 5.23 4.54 -13.36
N MET A 105 4.33 3.84 -14.05
CA MET A 105 3.03 3.44 -13.52
C MET A 105 2.84 1.93 -13.72
N LEU A 106 2.69 1.22 -12.61
CA LEU A 106 2.30 -0.19 -12.57
C LEU A 106 0.86 -0.30 -12.05
N LEU A 107 0.02 -0.97 -12.84
CA LEU A 107 -1.32 -1.38 -12.48
C LEU A 107 -1.41 -2.90 -12.49
N VAL A 108 -1.87 -3.51 -11.38
CA VAL A 108 -2.16 -4.93 -11.29
C VAL A 108 -3.58 -5.14 -10.77
N GLN A 109 -4.42 -5.82 -11.56
CA GLN A 109 -5.79 -6.19 -11.19
C GLN A 109 -5.96 -7.71 -11.15
N GLY A 110 -6.56 -8.21 -10.06
CA GLY A 110 -6.98 -9.60 -9.89
C GLY A 110 -8.46 -9.71 -9.53
N GLY A 111 -9.08 -10.87 -9.78
CA GLY A 111 -10.48 -11.12 -9.41
C GLY A 111 -11.46 -10.75 -10.52
N SER A 112 -12.64 -10.21 -10.18
CA SER A 112 -13.69 -9.94 -11.19
C SER A 112 -14.35 -8.58 -11.13
N ASN A 113 -14.73 -8.06 -12.30
CA ASN A 113 -15.51 -6.82 -12.47
C ASN A 113 -14.88 -5.58 -11.80
N ASN A 114 -13.55 -5.54 -11.67
CA ASN A 114 -12.86 -4.38 -11.10
C ASN A 114 -12.58 -3.34 -12.19
N ASN A 115 -12.94 -2.08 -11.98
CA ASN A 115 -12.60 -0.96 -12.87
C ASN A 115 -11.54 -0.09 -12.20
N VAL A 116 -10.44 0.19 -12.87
CA VAL A 116 -9.35 1.00 -12.31
C VAL A 116 -8.91 2.07 -13.30
N LEU A 117 -8.83 3.30 -12.80
CA LEU A 117 -8.18 4.43 -13.43
C LEU A 117 -6.93 4.79 -12.64
N GLN A 118 -5.79 4.80 -13.33
CA GLN A 118 -4.52 5.25 -12.80
C GLN A 118 -4.03 6.40 -13.69
N ALA A 119 -3.69 7.55 -13.12
CA ALA A 119 -3.20 8.69 -13.88
C ALA A 119 -2.09 9.43 -13.14
N SER A 120 -1.05 9.85 -13.88
CA SER A 120 0.02 10.70 -13.35
C SER A 120 0.31 11.85 -14.29
N LYS A 121 0.43 13.06 -13.74
CA LYS A 121 0.76 14.30 -14.47
C LYS A 121 1.92 15.01 -13.80
N GLY A 122 3.00 15.23 -14.55
CA GLY A 122 4.28 15.75 -14.10
C GLY A 122 5.41 14.71 -14.22
N ASP A 123 6.62 15.12 -13.85
CA ASP A 123 7.85 14.38 -14.16
C ASP A 123 8.43 13.61 -12.96
N ASN A 124 9.11 12.50 -13.24
CA ASN A 124 9.79 11.63 -12.26
C ASN A 124 8.83 10.99 -11.23
N ASN A 125 7.59 10.71 -11.62
CA ASN A 125 6.59 10.13 -10.74
C ASN A 125 6.63 8.59 -10.74
N PHE A 126 6.36 7.97 -9.59
CA PHE A 126 6.19 6.53 -9.45
C PHE A 126 4.81 6.21 -8.85
N GLN A 127 4.06 5.33 -9.50
CA GLN A 127 2.73 4.94 -9.05
C GLN A 127 2.51 3.43 -9.16
N LEU A 128 2.18 2.80 -8.03
CA LEU A 128 1.74 1.40 -7.97
C LEU A 128 0.27 1.33 -7.56
N VAL A 129 -0.53 0.57 -8.31
CA VAL A 129 -1.91 0.22 -7.94
C VAL A 129 -2.10 -1.30 -8.00
N GLY A 130 -2.39 -1.90 -6.84
CA GLY A 130 -2.88 -3.27 -6.70
C GLY A 130 -4.37 -3.27 -6.37
N VAL A 131 -5.17 -4.06 -7.09
CA VAL A 131 -6.59 -4.28 -6.78
C VAL A 131 -6.92 -5.76 -6.92
N SER A 132 -7.48 -6.36 -5.87
CA SER A 132 -8.01 -7.71 -5.89
C SER A 132 -9.32 -7.83 -5.11
N GLY A 133 -10.20 -8.71 -5.60
CA GLY A 133 -11.56 -8.87 -5.09
C GLY A 133 -12.58 -8.70 -6.21
N ASN A 134 -13.80 -8.30 -5.87
CA ASN A 134 -14.92 -8.27 -6.81
C ASN A 134 -15.68 -6.94 -6.81
N ASN A 135 -16.05 -6.44 -7.99
CA ASN A 135 -16.88 -5.24 -8.18
C ASN A 135 -16.26 -3.95 -7.57
N ASN A 136 -14.94 -3.79 -7.59
CA ASN A 136 -14.30 -2.58 -7.05
C ASN A 136 -14.08 -1.52 -8.13
N ASN A 137 -14.19 -0.24 -7.76
CA ASN A 137 -13.89 0.89 -8.63
C ASN A 137 -12.79 1.76 -7.99
N VAL A 138 -11.59 1.77 -8.56
CA VAL A 138 -10.45 2.49 -7.97
C VAL A 138 -9.95 3.59 -8.91
N GLY A 139 -9.82 4.80 -8.39
CA GLY A 139 -9.15 5.92 -9.06
C GLY A 139 -7.94 6.34 -8.25
N TYR A 140 -6.74 6.37 -8.84
CA TYR A 140 -5.58 6.99 -8.21
C TYR A 140 -4.92 7.97 -9.17
N VAL A 141 -4.91 9.25 -8.79
CA VAL A 141 -4.32 10.35 -9.55
C VAL A 141 -3.13 10.97 -8.81
N GLN A 142 -2.02 11.14 -9.50
CA GLN A 142 -0.88 11.97 -9.09
C GLN A 142 -0.84 13.25 -9.93
N VAL A 143 -0.65 14.41 -9.28
CA VAL A 143 -0.44 15.70 -9.96
C VAL A 143 0.69 16.45 -9.28
N GLY A 144 1.84 16.57 -9.96
CA GLY A 144 3.08 17.15 -9.45
C GLY A 144 4.30 16.38 -9.95
N ASN A 145 5.49 16.75 -9.48
CA ASN A 145 6.74 16.10 -9.86
C ASN A 145 7.34 15.34 -8.67
N SER A 146 8.12 14.30 -8.93
CA SER A 146 8.82 13.49 -7.91
C SER A 146 7.89 12.89 -6.84
N LEU A 147 6.65 12.56 -7.22
CA LEU A 147 5.68 11.90 -6.36
C LEU A 147 5.81 10.38 -6.49
N ALA A 148 6.01 9.70 -5.37
CA ALA A 148 5.97 8.25 -5.28
C ALA A 148 4.75 7.80 -4.47
N GLY A 149 4.08 6.73 -4.87
CA GLY A 149 3.05 6.15 -4.01
C GLY A 149 2.49 4.82 -4.47
N ALA A 150 1.92 4.09 -3.50
CA ALA A 150 1.39 2.75 -3.66
C ALA A 150 0.01 2.64 -3.01
N LEU A 151 -0.97 2.21 -3.80
CA LEU A 151 -2.33 1.92 -3.36
C LEU A 151 -2.60 0.43 -3.55
N ASP A 152 -2.94 -0.28 -2.47
CA ASP A 152 -3.24 -1.71 -2.52
C ASP A 152 -4.59 -2.01 -1.85
N VAL A 153 -5.52 -2.54 -2.64
CA VAL A 153 -6.90 -2.85 -2.26
C VAL A 153 -7.11 -4.36 -2.39
N THR A 154 -7.03 -5.09 -1.27
CA THR A 154 -7.06 -6.57 -1.29
C THR A 154 -8.31 -7.16 -0.65
N GLY A 155 -8.95 -8.10 -1.35
CA GLY A 155 -10.13 -8.81 -0.86
C GLY A 155 -11.37 -7.92 -0.70
N ALA A 156 -11.38 -6.75 -1.34
CA ALA A 156 -12.49 -5.83 -1.27
C ALA A 156 -13.68 -6.29 -2.13
N SER A 157 -14.89 -5.95 -1.70
CA SER A 157 -16.12 -6.23 -2.43
C SER A 157 -17.03 -5.01 -2.52
N ASN A 158 -17.54 -4.72 -3.72
CA ASN A 158 -18.39 -3.57 -4.00
C ASN A 158 -17.84 -2.25 -3.43
N SER A 159 -16.53 -2.04 -3.47
CA SER A 159 -15.89 -0.89 -2.83
C SER A 159 -15.35 0.11 -3.85
N THR A 160 -15.35 1.38 -3.47
CA THR A 160 -14.85 2.47 -4.30
C THR A 160 -13.71 3.15 -3.58
N VAL A 161 -12.55 3.29 -4.22
CA VAL A 161 -11.38 3.94 -3.61
C VAL A 161 -10.91 5.06 -4.53
N LEU A 162 -10.91 6.29 -4.04
CA LEU A 162 -10.36 7.44 -4.75
C LEU A 162 -9.13 7.95 -3.98
N ALA A 163 -7.98 8.01 -4.63
CA ALA A 163 -6.76 8.59 -4.11
C ALA A 163 -6.29 9.75 -4.98
N LEU A 164 -5.95 10.88 -4.34
CA LEU A 164 -5.31 12.02 -4.96
C LEU A 164 -4.01 12.34 -4.21
N GLN A 165 -2.88 12.23 -4.91
CA GLN A 165 -1.58 12.68 -4.42
C GLN A 165 -1.15 13.95 -5.17
N THR A 166 -0.69 14.93 -4.40
CA THR A 166 -0.08 16.18 -4.90
C THR A 166 1.13 16.49 -4.01
N PRO A 167 1.99 17.48 -4.31
CA PRO A 167 3.04 17.91 -3.39
C PRO A 167 2.53 18.30 -1.99
N ALA A 168 1.27 18.75 -1.86
CA ALA A 168 0.63 19.03 -0.57
C ALA A 168 0.32 17.77 0.26
N SER A 169 0.32 16.57 -0.35
CA SER A 169 0.30 15.28 0.35
C SER A 169 1.66 14.90 0.93
N GLY A 170 2.72 15.63 0.58
CA GLY A 170 4.09 15.15 0.59
C GLY A 170 4.40 14.28 -0.63
N ASN A 171 5.69 14.03 -0.87
CA ASN A 171 6.17 13.24 -2.00
C ASN A 171 5.76 11.76 -1.93
N TYR A 172 5.20 11.32 -0.80
CA TYR A 172 4.83 9.92 -0.56
C TYR A 172 3.36 9.75 -0.18
N LEU A 173 2.70 8.76 -0.79
CA LEU A 173 1.35 8.32 -0.43
C LEU A 173 1.31 6.78 -0.43
N MET A 174 1.16 6.16 0.75
CA MET A 174 1.21 4.70 0.93
C MET A 174 -0.05 4.07 1.57
N PRO A 175 -1.26 4.22 1.00
CA PRO A 175 -2.41 3.41 1.37
C PRO A 175 -2.29 1.97 0.86
N THR A 176 -1.37 1.21 1.45
CA THR A 176 -1.28 -0.24 1.24
C THR A 176 -2.22 -0.98 2.19
N GLY A 177 -2.68 -2.17 1.80
CA GLY A 177 -3.48 -3.01 2.69
C GLY A 177 -4.84 -2.44 3.08
N LEU A 178 -5.57 -1.81 2.15
CA LEU A 178 -7.00 -1.50 2.32
C LEU A 178 -7.82 -2.80 2.26
N ARG A 179 -7.74 -3.58 3.34
CA ARG A 179 -8.32 -4.92 3.48
C ARG A 179 -9.76 -4.86 4.00
N GLY A 180 -10.57 -5.84 3.60
CA GLY A 180 -11.90 -6.04 4.18
C GLY A 180 -12.92 -4.96 3.85
N LEU A 181 -12.62 -4.04 2.91
CA LEU A 181 -13.60 -3.07 2.42
C LEU A 181 -14.79 -3.81 1.79
N GLN A 182 -15.96 -3.67 2.39
CA GLN A 182 -17.21 -4.19 1.86
C GLN A 182 -18.22 -3.06 1.77
N ASN A 183 -18.81 -2.87 0.59
CA ASN A 183 -19.85 -1.87 0.36
C ASN A 183 -19.44 -0.47 0.89
N THR A 184 -18.21 -0.04 0.59
CA THR A 184 -17.56 1.14 1.20
C THR A 184 -17.02 2.08 0.13
N VAL A 185 -17.01 3.38 0.40
CA VAL A 185 -16.26 4.41 -0.34
C VAL A 185 -15.10 4.89 0.54
N VAL A 186 -13.88 4.81 0.02
CA VAL A 186 -12.67 5.38 0.63
C VAL A 186 -12.20 6.55 -0.21
N VAL A 187 -11.94 7.70 0.42
CA VAL A 187 -11.41 8.90 -0.25
C VAL A 187 -10.15 9.34 0.46
N ILE A 188 -9.04 9.39 -0.28
CA ILE A 188 -7.69 9.68 0.20
C ILE A 188 -7.21 10.94 -0.53
N VAL A 189 -6.88 11.96 0.24
CA VAL A 189 -6.51 13.31 -0.22
C VAL A 189 -5.33 13.82 0.60
N PRO A 190 -4.66 14.93 0.23
CA PRO A 190 -3.61 15.53 1.05
C PRO A 190 -3.95 15.58 2.55
N GLY A 191 -3.16 14.87 3.35
CA GLY A 191 -3.27 14.82 4.82
C GLY A 191 -4.52 14.15 5.41
N ARG A 192 -5.44 13.55 4.63
CA ARG A 192 -6.68 12.94 5.16
C ARG A 192 -7.14 11.71 4.39
N MET A 193 -7.76 10.79 5.11
CA MET A 193 -8.52 9.65 4.57
C MET A 193 -9.92 9.63 5.18
N TYR A 194 -10.93 9.40 4.35
CA TYR A 194 -12.32 9.21 4.75
C TYR A 194 -12.78 7.82 4.33
N VAL A 195 -13.58 7.17 5.18
CA VAL A 195 -14.18 5.86 4.94
C VAL A 195 -15.67 5.98 5.21
N ILE A 196 -16.50 5.66 4.21
CA ILE A 196 -17.93 5.95 4.17
C ILE A 196 -18.68 4.68 3.74
N PRO A 197 -19.69 4.19 4.47
CA PRO A 197 -20.53 3.09 4.01
C PRO A 197 -21.38 3.52 2.80
N LYS A 198 -21.66 2.58 1.90
CA LYS A 198 -22.61 2.74 0.78
C LYS A 198 -24.04 2.32 1.15
#